data_AF-A0AAV3R0R0-F1
#
_entry.id   AF-A0AAV3R0R0-F1
#
_cell.length_a   1.000
_cell.length_b   1.000
_cell.length_c   1.000
_cell.angle_alpha   90.00
_cell.angle_beta   90.00
_cell.angle_gamma   90.00
#
_symmetry.space_group_name_H-M   'P 1'
#
loop_
_entity.id
_entity.type
_entity.pdbx_description
1 polymer ?
#
loop_
_entity_poly.entity_id
_entity_poly.type
_entity_poly.pdbx_seq_one_letter_code
_entity_poly.pdbx_strand_id
1 'polypeptide(L)'
;MEVSNSFKLGSQEILISQDQSSSRFAKKLTFFVSLIILFTFIMGSIVSVFSIMKHNVESQSLSANPTKAIQSVCHLFSYGYFEFYDTSNSKDSNSGPRHYSDLCIKSITSLHSQHNYSNKINPSMIFHLSLQVSISQIKNLQNEPNLEEGCKKLIIESESQLNKSLTLMGVDPDYSILRDWKLVNDMSSWINNATVDLETCLVGLKEKKFGRIMELNKVELKIKRTKEYLEHSLEILGNVDYIYEMFYPPIGSVWGIDFLWSGDTFLSVTLFSIPYLVLIFLFGVLLRLYRGN
;
A
#
# COMPACT_ATOMS: atom_id res chain seq x y z
N MET A 1 -97.14 7.26 -4.09
CA MET A 1 -96.13 8.06 -3.36
C MET A 1 -95.02 7.09 -2.94
N GLU A 2 -94.23 6.60 -3.89
CA GLU A 2 -93.32 5.46 -3.68
C GLU A 2 -92.17 5.52 -4.70
N VAL A 3 -91.39 6.62 -4.70
CA VAL A 3 -90.17 6.71 -5.54
C VAL A 3 -88.98 7.32 -4.77
N SER A 4 -89.16 7.76 -3.52
CA SER A 4 -88.10 8.52 -2.82
C SER A 4 -87.12 7.68 -1.99
N ASN A 5 -87.30 6.37 -1.86
CA ASN A 5 -86.49 5.53 -0.94
C ASN A 5 -85.39 4.71 -1.63
N SER A 6 -85.39 4.53 -2.95
CA SER A 6 -84.35 3.74 -3.65
C SER A 6 -83.11 4.55 -4.01
N PHE A 7 -83.23 5.87 -4.20
CA PHE A 7 -82.09 6.73 -4.58
C PHE A 7 -81.14 7.02 -3.40
N LYS A 8 -81.65 6.96 -2.16
CA LYS A 8 -80.87 7.27 -0.95
C LYS A 8 -79.92 6.13 -0.53
N LEU A 9 -80.21 4.88 -0.90
CA LEU A 9 -79.33 3.74 -0.65
C LEU A 9 -78.14 3.71 -1.62
N GLY A 10 -78.35 3.98 -2.91
CA GLY A 10 -77.30 3.92 -3.93
C GLY A 10 -76.21 4.98 -3.75
N SER A 11 -76.54 6.20 -3.33
CA SER A 11 -75.53 7.24 -3.07
C SER A 11 -74.69 6.98 -1.82
N GLN A 12 -75.21 6.24 -0.84
CA GLN A 12 -74.49 5.92 0.40
C GLN A 12 -73.46 4.80 0.19
N GLU A 13 -73.77 3.79 -0.64
CA GLU A 13 -72.81 2.73 -1.00
C GLU A 13 -71.64 3.21 -1.87
N ILE A 14 -71.88 4.19 -2.76
CA ILE A 14 -70.84 4.78 -3.63
C ILE A 14 -69.87 5.64 -2.82
N LEU A 15 -70.36 6.44 -1.87
CA LEU A 15 -69.53 7.24 -0.96
C LEU A 15 -68.65 6.36 -0.05
N ILE A 16 -69.20 5.27 0.49
CA ILE A 16 -68.45 4.33 1.35
C ILE A 16 -67.35 3.60 0.54
N SER A 17 -67.63 3.26 -0.73
CA SER A 17 -66.67 2.59 -1.61
C SER A 17 -65.53 3.50 -2.06
N GLN A 18 -65.81 4.79 -2.32
CA GLN A 18 -64.82 5.77 -2.73
C GLN A 18 -63.89 6.19 -1.57
N ASP A 19 -64.43 6.30 -0.36
CA ASP A 19 -63.66 6.63 0.84
C ASP A 19 -62.76 5.46 1.30
N GLN A 20 -63.23 4.21 1.15
CA GLN A 20 -62.41 3.01 1.39
C GLN A 20 -61.26 2.82 0.39
N SER A 21 -61.43 3.28 -0.86
CA SER A 21 -60.41 3.20 -1.91
C SER A 21 -59.29 4.24 -1.69
N SER A 22 -59.69 5.49 -1.41
CA SER A 22 -58.81 6.60 -1.02
C SER A 22 -57.96 6.28 0.21
N SER A 23 -58.61 5.77 1.27
CA SER A 23 -57.98 5.34 2.52
C SER A 23 -56.93 4.24 2.33
N ARG A 24 -57.19 3.26 1.45
CA ARG A 24 -56.25 2.17 1.15
C ARG A 24 -55.05 2.64 0.34
N PHE A 25 -55.25 3.55 -0.61
CA PHE A 25 -54.15 4.11 -1.41
C PHE A 25 -53.24 5.02 -0.57
N ALA A 26 -53.82 5.85 0.30
CA ALA A 26 -53.07 6.69 1.24
C ALA A 26 -52.24 5.85 2.22
N LYS A 27 -52.80 4.77 2.77
CA LYS A 27 -52.07 3.84 3.66
C LYS A 27 -50.92 3.11 2.94
N LYS A 28 -51.12 2.71 1.67
CA LYS A 28 -50.06 2.14 0.83
C LYS A 28 -48.94 3.16 0.60
N LEU A 29 -49.28 4.41 0.27
CA LEU A 29 -48.31 5.48 0.03
C LEU A 29 -47.47 5.78 1.29
N THR A 30 -48.11 5.88 2.47
CA THR A 30 -47.39 6.07 3.74
C THR A 30 -46.43 4.92 4.05
N PHE A 31 -46.84 3.68 3.75
CA PHE A 31 -45.97 2.51 3.90
C PHE A 31 -44.75 2.58 2.98
N PHE A 32 -44.92 2.96 1.71
CA PHE A 32 -43.82 3.13 0.76
C PHE A 32 -42.82 4.22 1.21
N VAL A 33 -43.33 5.37 1.64
CA VAL A 33 -42.47 6.47 2.14
C VAL A 33 -41.68 6.03 3.36
N SER A 34 -42.32 5.32 4.30
CA SER A 34 -41.64 4.78 5.49
C SER A 34 -40.53 3.80 5.12
N LEU A 35 -40.75 2.95 4.11
CA LEU A 35 -39.77 1.97 3.63
C LEU A 35 -38.56 2.65 2.99
N ILE A 36 -38.78 3.71 2.19
CA ILE A 36 -37.69 4.50 1.60
C ILE A 36 -36.86 5.19 2.68
N ILE A 37 -37.50 5.79 3.69
CA ILE A 37 -36.80 6.42 4.82
C ILE A 37 -35.92 5.39 5.55
N LEU A 38 -36.47 4.21 5.86
CA LEU A 38 -35.72 3.14 6.51
C LEU A 38 -34.52 2.68 5.67
N PHE A 39 -34.70 2.52 4.36
CA PHE A 39 -33.62 2.17 3.44
C PHE A 39 -32.50 3.21 3.45
N THR A 40 -32.84 4.50 3.36
CA THR A 40 -31.85 5.58 3.38
C THR A 40 -31.09 5.64 4.71
N PHE A 41 -31.77 5.38 5.82
CA PHE A 41 -31.15 5.33 7.13
C PHE A 41 -30.13 4.18 7.24
N ILE A 42 -30.51 2.97 6.78
CA ILE A 42 -29.61 1.81 6.78
C ILE A 42 -28.37 2.06 5.92
N MET A 43 -28.55 2.56 4.70
CA MET A 43 -27.41 2.88 3.82
C MET A 43 -26.52 3.97 4.42
N GLY A 44 -27.12 5.00 5.04
CA GLY A 44 -26.38 6.04 5.75
C GLY A 44 -25.56 5.49 6.92
N SER A 45 -26.14 4.59 7.72
CA SER A 45 -25.42 3.92 8.82
C SER A 45 -24.23 3.09 8.31
N ILE A 46 -24.43 2.32 7.23
CA ILE A 46 -23.37 1.52 6.60
C ILE A 46 -22.23 2.44 6.13
N VAL A 47 -22.55 3.47 5.33
CA VAL A 47 -21.55 4.41 4.80
C VAL A 47 -20.82 5.15 5.93
N SER A 48 -21.53 5.53 7.00
CA SER A 48 -20.92 6.18 8.16
C SER A 48 -19.92 5.26 8.86
N VAL A 49 -20.28 4.00 9.10
CA VAL A 49 -19.38 3.00 9.71
C VAL A 49 -18.17 2.78 8.82
N PHE A 50 -18.36 2.56 7.51
CA PHE A 50 -17.25 2.40 6.56
C PHE A 50 -16.36 3.63 6.48
N SER A 51 -16.92 4.84 6.58
CA SER A 51 -16.15 6.09 6.56
C SER A 51 -15.29 6.25 7.81
N ILE A 52 -15.84 5.96 9.00
CA ILE A 52 -15.08 5.97 10.26
C ILE A 52 -13.98 4.90 10.23
N MET A 53 -14.29 3.71 9.71
CA MET A 53 -13.33 2.62 9.55
C MET A 53 -12.18 3.01 8.62
N LYS A 54 -12.49 3.59 7.45
CA LYS A 54 -11.49 4.08 6.50
C LYS A 54 -10.57 5.11 7.17
N HIS A 55 -11.14 6.06 7.91
CA HIS A 55 -10.37 7.09 8.61
C HIS A 55 -9.45 6.51 9.69
N ASN A 56 -9.89 5.49 10.43
CA ASN A 56 -9.05 4.79 11.41
C ASN A 56 -7.91 4.01 10.75
N VAL A 57 -8.16 3.31 9.65
CA VAL A 57 -7.11 2.59 8.90
C VAL A 57 -6.11 3.57 8.31
N GLU A 58 -6.57 4.67 7.70
CA GLU A 58 -5.68 5.69 7.14
C GLU A 58 -4.83 6.39 8.21
N SER A 59 -5.40 6.66 9.39
CA SER A 59 -4.66 7.27 10.51
C SER A 59 -3.65 6.33 11.16
N GLN A 60 -3.88 5.01 11.12
CA GLN A 60 -2.92 3.99 11.56
C GLN A 60 -1.95 3.54 10.47
N SER A 61 -2.18 3.91 9.21
CA SER A 61 -1.32 3.53 8.10
C SER A 61 0.10 4.06 8.29
N LEU A 62 1.09 3.23 7.94
CA LEU A 62 2.50 3.66 7.91
C LEU A 62 2.70 4.89 7.02
N SER A 63 1.84 5.08 6.01
CA SER A 63 1.92 6.21 5.09
C SER A 63 1.81 7.57 5.79
N ALA A 64 1.12 7.66 6.93
CA ALA A 64 0.95 8.90 7.69
C ALA A 64 2.13 9.24 8.60
N ASN A 65 3.10 8.33 8.75
CA ASN A 65 4.29 8.55 9.57
C ASN A 65 5.56 8.14 8.81
N PRO A 66 6.17 9.06 8.04
CA PRO A 66 7.30 8.74 7.19
C PRO A 66 8.48 8.11 7.93
N THR A 67 8.77 8.59 9.14
CA THR A 67 9.87 8.05 9.95
C THR A 67 9.63 6.59 10.32
N LYS A 68 8.43 6.24 10.80
CA LYS A 68 8.07 4.85 11.12
C LYS A 68 8.04 3.99 9.85
N ALA A 69 7.52 4.51 8.75
CA ALA A 69 7.48 3.84 7.47
C ALA A 69 8.88 3.44 6.97
N ILE A 70 9.82 4.39 6.97
CA ILE A 70 11.22 4.15 6.58
C ILE A 70 11.85 3.12 7.51
N GLN A 71 11.66 3.25 8.83
CA GLN A 71 12.18 2.29 9.80
C GLN A 71 11.66 0.88 9.55
N SER A 72 10.36 0.72 9.33
CA SER A 72 9.75 -0.58 9.06
C SER A 72 10.30 -1.24 7.80
N VAL A 73 10.46 -0.48 6.70
CA VAL A 73 11.05 -1.02 5.47
C VAL A 73 12.53 -1.37 5.67
N CYS A 74 13.32 -0.48 6.27
CA CYS A 74 14.74 -0.74 6.52
C CYS A 74 14.99 -1.93 7.48
N HIS A 75 14.08 -2.19 8.43
CA HIS A 75 14.20 -3.33 9.34
C HIS A 75 14.00 -4.68 8.63
N LEU A 76 13.32 -4.75 7.48
CA LEU A 76 13.22 -5.99 6.70
C LEU A 76 14.59 -6.53 6.31
N PHE A 77 15.50 -5.61 6.04
CA PHE A 77 16.85 -5.92 5.61
C PHE A 77 17.69 -6.58 6.70
N SER A 78 17.31 -6.41 7.97
CA SER A 78 17.94 -7.10 9.10
C SER A 78 17.59 -8.60 9.15
N TYR A 79 16.50 -9.02 8.51
CA TYR A 79 16.05 -10.42 8.52
C TYR A 79 16.51 -11.18 7.26
N GLY A 80 16.45 -10.57 6.08
CA GLY A 80 16.89 -11.21 4.81
C GLY A 80 18.39 -11.52 4.76
N TYR A 81 19.23 -10.74 5.46
CA TYR A 81 20.68 -10.93 5.48
C TYR A 81 21.15 -12.20 6.23
N PHE A 82 20.27 -12.84 7.04
CA PHE A 82 20.61 -14.07 7.75
C PHE A 82 20.67 -15.29 6.82
N GLU A 83 20.04 -15.24 5.64
CA GLU A 83 19.93 -16.40 4.75
C GLU A 83 21.03 -16.49 3.68
N PHE A 84 21.78 -15.41 3.44
CA PHE A 84 22.75 -15.34 2.33
C PHE A 84 24.23 -15.32 2.75
N TYR A 85 24.55 -15.03 4.01
CA TYR A 85 25.93 -15.03 4.50
C TYR A 85 26.22 -16.28 5.33
N ASP A 86 26.89 -17.24 4.70
CA ASP A 86 27.58 -18.32 5.40
C ASP A 86 28.55 -17.72 6.44
N THR A 87 28.36 -18.10 7.70
CA THR A 87 29.10 -17.67 8.89
C THR A 87 30.57 -18.10 8.93
N SER A 88 31.24 -18.20 7.78
CA SER A 88 32.64 -18.59 7.67
C SER A 88 33.50 -17.39 7.22
N ASN A 89 34.00 -16.63 8.21
CA ASN A 89 35.18 -15.73 8.16
C ASN A 89 35.04 -14.19 8.12
N SER A 90 33.89 -13.57 8.42
CA SER A 90 33.90 -12.11 8.68
C SER A 90 34.29 -11.81 10.14
N LYS A 91 35.54 -11.40 10.37
CA LYS A 91 36.00 -10.77 11.63
C LYS A 91 35.65 -9.27 11.69
N ASP A 92 34.84 -8.74 10.77
CA ASP A 92 34.37 -7.37 10.85
C ASP A 92 33.11 -7.31 11.73
N SER A 93 33.29 -6.93 13.00
CA SER A 93 32.22 -6.70 13.97
C SER A 93 31.29 -5.53 13.61
N ASN A 94 31.51 -4.86 12.47
CA ASN A 94 30.73 -3.74 11.98
C ASN A 94 29.73 -4.12 10.88
N SER A 95 29.77 -5.33 10.31
CA SER A 95 28.89 -5.75 9.21
C SER A 95 27.69 -6.58 9.69
N GLY A 96 27.08 -6.19 10.81
CA GLY A 96 25.94 -6.89 11.40
C GLY A 96 24.57 -6.40 10.89
N PRO A 97 23.49 -7.18 11.06
CA PRO A 97 22.14 -6.83 10.59
C PRO A 97 21.63 -5.48 11.11
N ARG A 98 22.00 -5.11 12.35
CA ARG A 98 21.67 -3.82 12.95
C ARG A 98 22.36 -2.64 12.25
N HIS A 99 23.62 -2.81 11.85
CA HIS A 99 24.37 -1.75 11.17
C HIS A 99 23.76 -1.42 9.80
N TYR A 100 23.27 -2.45 9.10
CA TYR A 100 22.66 -2.32 7.78
C TYR A 100 21.36 -1.52 7.82
N SER A 101 20.46 -1.86 8.76
CA SER A 101 19.23 -1.10 8.99
C SER A 101 19.51 0.36 9.38
N ASP A 102 20.50 0.63 10.23
CA ASP A 102 20.83 2.00 10.65
C ASP A 102 21.33 2.86 9.48
N LEU A 103 22.14 2.28 8.58
CA LEU A 103 22.61 2.96 7.37
C LEU A 103 21.45 3.30 6.42
N CYS A 104 20.53 2.36 6.21
CA CYS A 104 19.31 2.58 5.44
C CYS A 104 18.47 3.72 6.03
N ILE A 105 18.14 3.63 7.32
CA ILE A 105 17.28 4.60 8.02
C ILE A 105 17.88 5.99 7.91
N LYS A 106 19.17 6.14 8.23
CA LYS A 106 19.85 7.43 8.21
C LYS A 106 19.87 8.03 6.80
N SER A 107 20.19 7.24 5.79
CA SER A 107 20.36 7.74 4.42
C SER A 107 19.02 8.15 3.78
N ILE A 108 17.99 7.31 3.92
CA ILE A 108 16.66 7.58 3.37
C ILE A 108 16.00 8.75 4.11
N THR A 109 16.08 8.79 5.45
CA THR A 109 15.50 9.90 6.24
C THR A 109 16.17 11.23 5.92
N SER A 110 17.49 11.23 5.70
CA SER A 110 18.24 12.43 5.31
C SER A 110 17.77 12.96 3.96
N LEU A 111 17.65 12.10 2.94
CA LEU A 111 17.15 12.51 1.63
C LEU A 111 15.67 12.94 1.68
N HIS A 112 14.83 12.22 2.42
CA HIS A 112 13.43 12.58 2.59
C HIS A 112 13.28 14.01 3.13
N SER A 113 14.08 14.34 4.15
CA SER A 113 14.09 15.67 4.77
C SER A 113 14.64 16.74 3.81
N GLN A 114 15.66 16.42 3.03
CA GLN A 114 16.27 17.35 2.07
C GLN A 114 15.32 17.76 0.94
N HIS A 115 14.51 16.82 0.46
CA HIS A 115 13.57 17.05 -0.64
C HIS A 115 12.25 17.70 -0.22
N ASN A 116 12.05 18.00 1.08
CA ASN A 116 10.80 18.52 1.63
C ASN A 116 9.57 17.73 1.18
N TYR A 117 9.69 16.40 1.13
CA TYR A 117 8.55 15.56 0.78
C TYR A 117 7.43 15.71 1.81
N SER A 118 6.20 15.48 1.34
CA SER A 118 4.98 15.55 2.14
C SER A 118 5.12 14.76 3.45
N ASN A 119 4.30 15.11 4.44
CA ASN A 119 4.15 14.31 5.67
C ASN A 119 3.59 12.89 5.40
N LYS A 120 3.35 12.53 4.13
CA LYS A 120 2.98 11.19 3.71
C LYS A 120 4.06 10.57 2.83
N ILE A 121 4.31 9.29 3.05
CA ILE A 121 5.23 8.49 2.22
C ILE A 121 4.53 7.22 1.76
N ASN A 122 4.90 6.70 0.60
CA ASN A 122 4.39 5.43 0.06
C ASN A 122 5.57 4.49 -0.26
N PRO A 123 5.33 3.19 -0.53
CA PRO A 123 6.39 2.23 -0.85
C PRO A 123 7.24 2.64 -2.05
N SER A 124 6.61 3.15 -3.12
CA SER A 124 7.29 3.59 -4.34
C SER A 124 8.26 4.74 -4.06
N MET A 125 7.90 5.61 -3.12
CA MET A 125 8.74 6.73 -2.70
C MET A 125 9.95 6.29 -1.88
N ILE A 126 9.78 5.30 -1.00
CA ILE A 126 10.91 4.72 -0.26
C ILE A 126 11.89 4.06 -1.22
N PHE A 127 11.40 3.31 -2.20
CA PHE A 127 12.25 2.73 -3.25
C PHE A 127 12.98 3.82 -4.05
N HIS A 128 12.27 4.86 -4.48
CA HIS A 128 12.88 5.99 -5.20
C HIS A 128 13.99 6.66 -4.39
N LEU A 129 13.76 6.92 -3.10
CA LEU A 129 14.78 7.44 -2.19
C LEU A 129 15.98 6.49 -2.06
N SER A 130 15.74 5.18 -1.89
CA SER A 130 16.80 4.16 -1.84
C SER A 130 17.66 4.16 -3.10
N LEU A 131 17.02 4.27 -4.27
CA LEU A 131 17.70 4.34 -5.56
C LEU A 131 18.53 5.62 -5.69
N GLN A 132 18.01 6.76 -5.23
CA GLN A 132 18.75 8.03 -5.20
C GLN A 132 19.98 7.95 -4.29
N VAL A 133 19.88 7.29 -3.12
CA VAL A 133 21.07 7.02 -2.29
C VAL A 133 22.10 6.23 -3.10
N SER A 134 21.68 5.14 -3.75
CA SER A 134 22.58 4.30 -4.56
C SER A 134 23.29 5.08 -5.67
N ILE A 135 22.55 5.87 -6.44
CA ILE A 135 23.10 6.73 -7.50
C ILE A 135 24.09 7.75 -6.92
N SER A 136 23.79 8.34 -5.76
CA SER A 136 24.72 9.27 -5.10
C SER A 136 26.04 8.60 -4.73
N GLN A 137 26.01 7.35 -4.28
CA GLN A 137 27.22 6.60 -3.94
C GLN A 137 28.01 6.22 -5.19
N ILE A 138 27.34 5.83 -6.27
CA ILE A 138 28.00 5.59 -7.58
C ILE A 138 28.68 6.85 -8.08
N LYS A 139 28.02 8.02 -8.03
CA LYS A 139 28.65 9.29 -8.42
C LYS A 139 29.85 9.63 -7.55
N ASN A 140 29.77 9.38 -6.25
CA ASN A 140 30.90 9.56 -5.35
C ASN A 140 32.07 8.62 -5.70
N LEU A 141 31.79 7.39 -6.13
CA LEU A 141 32.82 6.47 -6.61
C LEU A 141 33.53 6.96 -7.87
N GLN A 142 32.79 7.51 -8.85
CA GLN A 142 33.38 8.02 -10.09
C GLN A 142 34.40 9.15 -9.86
N ASN A 143 34.23 9.89 -8.78
CA ASN A 143 35.12 10.99 -8.38
C ASN A 143 36.36 10.50 -7.60
N GLU A 144 36.53 9.20 -7.36
CA GLU A 144 37.72 8.70 -6.67
C GLU A 144 38.97 8.80 -7.56
N PRO A 145 40.04 9.47 -7.11
CA PRO A 145 41.22 9.76 -7.94
C PRO A 145 42.02 8.51 -8.30
N ASN A 146 41.92 7.46 -7.49
CA ASN A 146 42.65 6.19 -7.66
C ASN A 146 41.79 5.10 -8.32
N LEU A 147 40.67 5.49 -8.93
CA LEU A 147 39.80 4.57 -9.62
C LEU A 147 40.46 4.12 -10.92
N GLU A 148 40.59 2.82 -11.08
CA GLU A 148 41.15 2.23 -12.29
C GLU A 148 40.23 2.44 -13.49
N GLU A 149 40.79 2.73 -14.68
CA GLU A 149 40.00 3.07 -15.87
C GLU A 149 38.98 1.99 -16.26
N GLY A 150 39.35 0.70 -16.16
CA GLY A 150 38.41 -0.40 -16.40
C GLY A 150 37.23 -0.39 -15.42
N CYS A 151 37.51 -0.15 -14.15
CA CYS A 151 36.48 0.00 -13.12
C CYS A 151 35.61 1.25 -13.34
N LYS A 152 36.21 2.36 -13.76
CA LYS A 152 35.51 3.61 -14.05
C LYS A 152 34.44 3.42 -15.12
N LYS A 153 34.76 2.67 -16.19
CA LYS A 153 33.79 2.31 -17.23
C LYS A 153 32.61 1.51 -16.67
N LEU A 154 32.88 0.50 -15.83
CA LEU A 154 31.84 -0.32 -15.20
C LEU A 154 30.94 0.52 -14.28
N ILE A 155 31.51 1.43 -13.49
CA ILE A 155 30.74 2.32 -12.60
C ILE A 155 29.85 3.29 -13.39
N ILE A 156 30.30 3.79 -14.54
CA ILE A 156 29.48 4.62 -15.43
C ILE A 156 28.33 3.80 -16.01
N GLU A 157 28.57 2.55 -16.41
CA GLU A 157 27.52 1.65 -16.88
C GLU A 157 26.51 1.36 -15.78
N SER A 158 26.98 1.07 -14.56
CA SER A 158 26.14 0.91 -13.37
C SER A 158 25.24 2.12 -13.15
N GLU A 159 25.79 3.35 -13.23
CA GLU A 159 24.99 4.58 -13.11
C GLU A 159 23.90 4.66 -14.19
N SER A 160 24.24 4.31 -15.43
CA SER A 160 23.31 4.30 -16.55
C SER A 160 22.14 3.34 -16.30
N GLN A 161 22.42 2.14 -15.79
CA GLN A 161 21.38 1.17 -15.42
C GLN A 161 20.47 1.71 -14.30
N LEU A 162 21.04 2.32 -13.25
CA LEU A 162 20.23 2.91 -12.17
C LEU A 162 19.40 4.10 -12.63
N ASN A 163 19.93 4.93 -13.53
CA ASN A 163 19.21 6.06 -14.08
C ASN A 163 18.01 5.62 -14.94
N LYS A 164 18.05 4.43 -15.57
CA LYS A 164 16.87 3.85 -16.22
C LYS A 164 15.78 3.53 -15.20
N SER A 165 16.15 2.90 -14.08
CA SER A 165 15.22 2.64 -12.98
C SER A 165 14.64 3.95 -12.42
N LEU A 166 15.47 4.97 -12.24
CA LEU A 166 15.03 6.27 -11.72
C LEU A 166 14.06 6.96 -12.69
N THR A 167 14.33 6.86 -13.99
CA THR A 167 13.47 7.44 -15.03
C THR A 167 12.10 6.75 -15.05
N LEU A 168 12.04 5.43 -14.84
CA LEU A 168 10.75 4.73 -14.72
C LEU A 168 9.94 5.18 -13.50
N MET A 169 10.61 5.48 -12.37
CA MET A 169 9.94 5.94 -11.15
C MET A 169 9.36 7.35 -11.28
N GLY A 170 9.98 8.21 -12.10
CA GLY A 170 9.59 9.63 -12.21
C GLY A 170 10.00 10.46 -10.99
N VAL A 171 9.60 11.75 -10.98
CA VAL A 171 9.99 12.72 -9.93
C VAL A 171 9.15 12.58 -8.66
N ASP A 172 7.89 12.17 -8.79
CA ASP A 172 6.98 11.85 -7.70
C ASP A 172 6.33 10.50 -8.00
N PRO A 173 6.91 9.40 -7.50
CA PRO A 173 6.52 8.06 -7.91
C PRO A 173 5.11 7.71 -7.44
N ASP A 174 4.26 7.38 -8.40
CA ASP A 174 2.90 6.92 -8.15
C ASP A 174 2.91 5.64 -7.32
N TYR A 175 1.93 5.51 -6.42
CA TYR A 175 1.80 4.37 -5.53
C TYR A 175 1.58 3.04 -6.26
N SER A 176 1.27 3.05 -7.57
CA SER A 176 1.05 1.84 -8.36
C SER A 176 2.27 1.37 -9.15
N ILE A 177 3.35 2.16 -9.27
CA ILE A 177 4.51 1.79 -10.12
C ILE A 177 5.10 0.45 -9.67
N LEU A 178 5.29 0.26 -8.37
CA LEU A 178 5.81 -1.00 -7.83
C LEU A 178 4.79 -2.15 -7.89
N ARG A 179 3.51 -1.92 -8.21
CA ARG A 179 2.54 -3.01 -8.41
C ARG A 179 2.59 -3.60 -9.81
N ASP A 180 3.24 -2.94 -10.76
CA ASP A 180 3.46 -3.48 -12.08
C ASP A 180 4.67 -4.42 -12.05
N TRP A 181 4.40 -5.73 -12.05
CA TRP A 181 5.42 -6.77 -12.01
C TRP A 181 6.46 -6.64 -13.12
N LYS A 182 6.08 -6.12 -14.30
CA LYS A 182 7.00 -5.95 -15.42
C LYS A 182 7.99 -4.83 -15.12
N LEU A 183 7.51 -3.70 -14.59
CA LEU A 183 8.38 -2.58 -14.18
C LEU A 183 9.30 -3.00 -13.04
N VAL A 184 8.79 -3.71 -12.04
CA VAL A 184 9.59 -4.26 -10.94
C VAL A 184 10.68 -5.19 -11.47
N ASN A 185 10.35 -6.07 -12.41
CA ASN A 185 11.31 -6.99 -13.01
C ASN A 185 12.38 -6.26 -13.84
N ASP A 186 11.99 -5.26 -14.63
CA ASP A 186 12.92 -4.44 -15.41
C ASP A 186 13.89 -3.68 -14.50
N MET A 187 13.38 -3.03 -13.45
CA MET A 187 14.21 -2.32 -12.46
C MET A 187 15.13 -3.28 -11.70
N SER A 188 14.63 -4.44 -11.30
CA SER A 188 15.43 -5.49 -10.64
C SER A 188 16.55 -5.97 -11.54
N SER A 189 16.28 -6.16 -12.83
CA SER A 189 17.30 -6.53 -13.81
C SER A 189 18.39 -5.47 -13.95
N TRP A 190 18.01 -4.19 -14.08
CA TRP A 190 18.99 -3.11 -14.20
C TRP A 190 19.83 -2.93 -12.92
N ILE A 191 19.23 -3.02 -11.74
CA ILE A 191 19.97 -2.94 -10.48
C ILE A 191 20.90 -4.15 -10.31
N ASN A 192 20.47 -5.36 -10.66
CA ASN A 192 21.34 -6.54 -10.66
C ASN A 192 22.52 -6.40 -11.62
N ASN A 193 22.30 -5.88 -12.83
CA ASN A 193 23.39 -5.61 -13.77
C ASN A 193 24.39 -4.58 -13.21
N ALA A 194 23.91 -3.51 -12.58
CA ALA A 194 24.77 -2.55 -11.89
C ALA A 194 25.57 -3.21 -10.76
N THR A 195 24.96 -4.12 -9.99
CA THR A 195 25.65 -4.91 -8.96
C THR A 195 26.76 -5.77 -9.57
N VAL A 196 26.50 -6.46 -10.68
CA VAL A 196 27.49 -7.29 -11.40
C VAL A 196 28.65 -6.45 -11.93
N ASP A 197 28.39 -5.25 -12.43
CA ASP A 197 29.43 -4.31 -12.86
C ASP A 197 30.35 -3.90 -11.69
N LEU A 198 29.78 -3.59 -10.52
CA LEU A 198 30.55 -3.29 -9.31
C LEU A 198 31.37 -4.50 -8.83
N GLU A 199 30.81 -5.70 -8.87
CA GLU A 199 31.52 -6.94 -8.54
C GLU A 199 32.67 -7.21 -9.50
N THR A 200 32.44 -7.02 -10.80
CA THR A 200 33.48 -7.17 -11.83
C THR A 200 34.62 -6.18 -11.61
N CYS A 201 34.30 -4.93 -11.23
CA CYS A 201 35.32 -3.98 -10.81
C CYS A 201 36.10 -4.47 -9.58
N LEU A 202 35.42 -4.97 -8.54
CA LEU A 202 36.08 -5.48 -7.34
C LEU A 202 37.05 -6.62 -7.64
N VAL A 203 36.69 -7.53 -8.54
CA VAL A 203 37.58 -8.61 -9.01
C VAL A 203 38.80 -8.03 -9.71
N GLY A 204 38.60 -7.11 -10.68
CA GLY A 204 39.70 -6.48 -11.41
C GLY A 204 40.67 -5.70 -10.50
N LEU A 205 40.15 -5.02 -9.46
CA LEU A 205 40.99 -4.34 -8.46
C LEU A 205 41.84 -5.30 -7.63
N LYS A 206 41.31 -6.49 -7.29
CA LYS A 206 42.04 -7.50 -6.51
C LYS A 206 43.18 -8.12 -7.30
N GLU A 207 43.00 -8.35 -8.59
CA GLU A 207 44.03 -8.88 -9.49
C GLU A 207 45.22 -7.92 -9.65
N LYS A 208 44.98 -6.61 -9.51
CA LYS A 208 45.99 -5.55 -9.66
C LYS A 208 46.71 -5.15 -8.37
N LYS A 209 46.50 -5.87 -7.25
CA LYS A 209 47.07 -5.54 -5.92
C LYS A 209 48.60 -5.64 -5.79
N PHE A 210 49.36 -5.92 -6.85
CA PHE A 210 50.83 -5.80 -6.81
C PHE A 210 51.24 -4.31 -6.76
N GLY A 211 51.53 -3.79 -5.56
CA GLY A 211 52.32 -2.56 -5.34
C GLY A 211 51.58 -1.33 -4.78
N ARG A 212 50.25 -1.29 -4.71
CA ARG A 212 49.46 -0.12 -4.19
C ARG A 212 48.41 -0.52 -3.14
N ILE A 213 48.87 -1.16 -2.07
CA ILE A 213 48.00 -1.89 -1.12
C ILE A 213 47.04 -0.97 -0.33
N MET A 214 47.46 0.23 0.11
CA MET A 214 46.62 1.06 0.99
C MET A 214 45.48 1.81 0.26
N GLU A 215 45.72 2.37 -0.93
CA GLU A 215 44.71 3.14 -1.65
C GLU A 215 43.65 2.26 -2.32
N LEU A 216 44.04 1.06 -2.79
CA LEU A 216 43.13 0.07 -3.34
C LEU A 216 42.12 -0.41 -2.29
N ASN A 217 42.52 -0.48 -1.01
CA ASN A 217 41.61 -0.85 0.08
C ASN A 217 40.51 0.19 0.30
N LYS A 218 40.78 1.49 0.10
CA LYS A 218 39.77 2.54 0.25
C LYS A 218 38.71 2.48 -0.86
N VAL A 219 39.14 2.32 -2.11
CA VAL A 219 38.23 2.20 -3.26
C VAL A 219 37.41 0.91 -3.15
N GLU A 220 38.05 -0.21 -2.78
CA GLU A 220 37.37 -1.49 -2.52
C GLU A 220 36.27 -1.35 -1.47
N LEU A 221 36.55 -0.71 -0.33
CA LEU A 221 35.56 -0.49 0.72
C LEU A 221 34.39 0.39 0.26
N LYS A 222 34.65 1.41 -0.55
CA LYS A 222 33.59 2.27 -1.10
C LYS A 222 32.71 1.51 -2.10
N ILE A 223 33.29 0.63 -2.92
CA ILE A 223 32.51 -0.18 -3.86
C ILE A 223 31.65 -1.19 -3.10
N LYS A 224 32.19 -1.89 -2.09
CA LYS A 224 31.41 -2.78 -1.23
C LYS A 224 30.23 -2.07 -0.57
N ARG A 225 30.48 -0.89 0.00
CA ARG A 225 29.41 -0.05 0.57
C ARG A 225 28.39 0.40 -0.46
N THR A 226 28.80 0.68 -1.70
CA THR A 226 27.85 1.06 -2.76
C THR A 226 26.97 -0.13 -3.14
N LYS A 227 27.55 -1.33 -3.19
CA LYS A 227 26.83 -2.58 -3.41
C LYS A 227 25.74 -2.81 -2.35
N GLU A 228 26.06 -2.57 -1.08
CA GLU A 228 25.09 -2.61 0.02
C GLU A 228 23.86 -1.72 -0.24
N TYR A 229 24.02 -0.50 -0.79
CA TYR A 229 22.86 0.33 -1.15
C TYR A 229 22.05 -0.20 -2.34
N LEU A 230 22.70 -0.87 -3.30
CA LEU A 230 22.00 -1.56 -4.39
C LEU A 230 21.18 -2.74 -3.87
N GLU A 231 21.77 -3.53 -2.98
CA GLU A 231 21.13 -4.67 -2.33
C GLU A 231 19.89 -4.21 -1.53
N HIS A 232 19.95 -3.09 -0.81
CA HIS A 232 18.76 -2.49 -0.19
C HIS A 232 17.64 -2.21 -1.20
N SER A 233 17.98 -1.68 -2.37
CA SER A 233 17.00 -1.35 -3.39
C SER A 233 16.38 -2.61 -4.00
N LEU A 234 17.17 -3.67 -4.20
CA LEU A 234 16.68 -4.98 -4.64
C LEU A 234 15.78 -5.64 -3.60
N GLU A 235 16.12 -5.53 -2.32
CA GLU A 235 15.33 -6.12 -1.23
C GLU A 235 13.94 -5.46 -1.13
N ILE A 236 13.83 -4.15 -1.41
CA ILE A 236 12.53 -3.48 -1.55
C ILE A 236 11.73 -4.07 -2.70
N LEU A 237 12.37 -4.27 -3.86
CA LEU A 237 11.71 -4.85 -5.05
C LEU A 237 11.29 -6.31 -4.84
N GLY A 238 12.09 -7.10 -4.10
CA GLY A 238 11.78 -8.49 -3.76
C GLY A 238 10.64 -8.63 -2.76
N ASN A 239 10.43 -7.63 -1.90
CA ASN A 239 9.42 -7.65 -0.84
C ASN A 239 8.27 -6.66 -1.08
N VAL A 240 8.01 -6.28 -2.34
CA VAL A 240 6.98 -5.29 -2.70
C VAL A 240 5.65 -5.62 -2.03
N ASP A 241 5.12 -6.83 -2.21
CA ASP A 241 3.79 -7.19 -1.69
C ASP A 241 3.70 -7.03 -0.18
N TYR A 242 4.70 -7.56 0.54
CA TYR A 242 4.79 -7.45 1.99
C TYR A 242 4.90 -5.99 2.46
N ILE A 243 5.68 -5.16 1.75
CA ILE A 243 5.78 -3.73 2.05
C ILE A 243 4.42 -3.04 1.82
N TYR A 244 3.71 -3.35 0.74
CA TYR A 244 2.36 -2.80 0.53
C TYR A 244 1.37 -3.24 1.60
N GLU A 245 1.45 -4.46 2.10
CA GLU A 245 0.62 -4.93 3.21
C GLU A 245 0.94 -4.19 4.53
N MET A 246 2.21 -3.85 4.80
CA MET A 246 2.54 -3.01 5.95
C MET A 246 1.96 -1.59 5.85
N PHE A 247 1.90 -1.03 4.64
CA PHE A 247 1.38 0.32 4.41
C PHE A 247 -0.14 0.36 4.36
N TYR A 248 -0.74 -0.64 3.76
CA TYR A 248 -2.16 -0.75 3.47
C TYR A 248 -2.65 -2.13 3.90
N PRO A 249 -2.67 -2.40 5.22
CA PRO A 249 -3.11 -3.69 5.72
C PRO A 249 -4.54 -3.96 5.28
N PRO A 250 -4.86 -5.19 4.84
CA PRO A 250 -6.24 -5.58 4.56
C PRO A 250 -7.14 -5.22 5.74
N ILE A 251 -8.38 -4.81 5.44
CA ILE A 251 -9.38 -4.50 6.48
C ILE A 251 -9.60 -5.73 7.40
N GLY A 252 -9.22 -6.95 7.02
CA GLY A 252 -9.26 -8.11 7.93
C GLY A 252 -8.11 -8.17 8.96
N SER A 253 -6.90 -7.69 8.63
CA SER A 253 -5.73 -7.84 9.52
C SER A 253 -5.63 -6.74 10.57
N VAL A 254 -6.17 -5.54 10.30
CA VAL A 254 -6.25 -4.42 11.26
C VAL A 254 -7.14 -4.76 12.47
N TRP A 255 -8.09 -5.67 12.30
CA TRP A 255 -9.10 -5.97 13.30
C TRP A 255 -8.74 -7.18 14.17
N GLY A 256 -7.65 -7.86 13.83
CA GLY A 256 -7.37 -9.18 14.34
C GLY A 256 -8.51 -10.15 14.00
N ILE A 257 -8.20 -11.42 14.03
CA ILE A 257 -9.22 -12.46 14.11
C ILE A 257 -10.03 -12.27 15.42
N ASP A 258 -9.51 -11.46 16.36
CA ASP A 258 -10.13 -11.06 17.62
C ASP A 258 -11.45 -10.30 17.44
N PHE A 259 -11.68 -9.38 16.48
CA PHE A 259 -13.04 -8.81 16.34
C PHE A 259 -14.10 -9.86 15.95
N LEU A 260 -13.68 -10.94 15.29
CA LEU A 260 -14.54 -12.07 14.94
C LEU A 260 -14.54 -13.18 16.00
N TRP A 261 -13.54 -13.27 16.88
CA TRP A 261 -13.41 -14.38 17.85
C TRP A 261 -13.43 -13.95 19.33
N SER A 262 -13.28 -12.66 19.65
CA SER A 262 -13.37 -12.12 21.00
C SER A 262 -14.82 -11.87 21.38
N GLY A 263 -15.53 -12.92 21.82
CA GLY A 263 -16.80 -12.86 22.58
C GLY A 263 -18.04 -12.26 21.90
N ASP A 264 -17.88 -11.38 20.91
CA ASP A 264 -18.87 -10.52 20.29
C ASP A 264 -19.02 -10.84 18.79
N THR A 265 -18.65 -12.06 18.38
CA THR A 265 -18.93 -12.61 17.05
C THR A 265 -20.41 -12.46 16.69
N PHE A 266 -21.28 -12.54 17.71
CA PHE A 266 -22.71 -12.30 17.56
C PHE A 266 -22.99 -10.86 17.13
N LEU A 267 -22.41 -9.83 17.78
CA LEU A 267 -22.65 -8.41 17.48
C LEU A 267 -22.10 -8.01 16.11
N SER A 268 -20.91 -8.46 15.73
CA SER A 268 -20.30 -8.21 14.42
C SER A 268 -21.15 -8.79 13.28
N VAL A 269 -21.44 -10.09 13.35
CA VAL A 269 -22.23 -10.79 12.31
C VAL A 269 -23.67 -10.26 12.31
N THR A 270 -24.28 -9.95 13.46
CA THR A 270 -25.62 -9.35 13.49
C THR A 270 -25.64 -7.91 12.97
N LEU A 271 -24.64 -7.07 13.27
CA LEU A 271 -24.56 -5.69 12.81
C LEU A 271 -24.44 -5.56 11.29
N PHE A 272 -23.80 -6.52 10.61
CA PHE A 272 -23.68 -6.48 9.14
C PHE A 272 -24.71 -7.36 8.42
N SER A 273 -25.05 -8.53 8.99
CA SER A 273 -25.98 -9.47 8.35
C SER A 273 -27.44 -9.05 8.51
N ILE A 274 -27.83 -8.49 9.67
CA ILE A 274 -29.23 -8.10 9.89
C ILE A 274 -29.64 -6.95 8.97
N PRO A 275 -28.88 -5.84 8.84
CA PRO A 275 -29.27 -4.77 7.93
C PRO A 275 -29.32 -5.22 6.46
N TYR A 276 -28.42 -6.13 6.07
CA TYR A 276 -28.41 -6.68 4.71
C TYR A 276 -29.61 -7.61 4.44
N LEU A 277 -29.97 -8.47 5.39
CA LEU A 277 -31.18 -9.30 5.30
C LEU A 277 -32.46 -8.45 5.32
N VAL A 278 -32.50 -7.40 6.14
CA VAL A 278 -33.59 -6.41 6.16
C VAL A 278 -33.66 -5.68 4.81
N LEU A 279 -32.54 -5.31 4.21
CA LEU A 279 -32.49 -4.73 2.85
C LEU A 279 -33.07 -5.67 1.80
N ILE A 280 -32.67 -6.94 1.78
CA ILE A 280 -33.20 -7.96 0.86
C ILE A 280 -34.70 -8.13 1.08
N PHE A 281 -35.15 -8.18 2.33
CA PHE A 281 -36.56 -8.31 2.67
C PHE A 281 -37.37 -7.09 2.19
N LEU A 282 -36.91 -5.87 2.48
CA LEU A 282 -37.57 -4.63 2.04
C LEU A 282 -37.60 -4.53 0.52
N PHE A 283 -36.52 -4.91 -0.16
CA PHE A 283 -36.47 -4.98 -1.62
C PHE A 283 -37.46 -6.00 -2.20
N GLY A 284 -37.56 -7.18 -1.58
CA GLY A 284 -38.55 -8.20 -1.94
C GLY A 284 -39.99 -7.74 -1.74
N VAL A 285 -40.27 -7.01 -0.66
CA VAL A 285 -41.59 -6.40 -0.40
C VAL A 285 -41.91 -5.33 -1.46
N LEU A 286 -40.95 -4.46 -1.78
CA LEU A 286 -41.11 -3.45 -2.84
C LEU A 286 -41.42 -4.10 -4.20
N LEU A 287 -40.67 -5.14 -4.59
CA LEU A 287 -40.91 -5.84 -5.87
C LEU A 287 -42.28 -6.50 -5.93
N ARG A 288 -42.74 -7.12 -4.83
CA ARG A 288 -44.09 -7.73 -4.77
C ARG A 288 -45.19 -6.69 -4.83
N LEU A 289 -45.01 -5.53 -4.22
CA LEU A 289 -45.97 -4.44 -4.28
C LEU A 289 -46.00 -3.76 -5.66
N TYR A 290 -44.84 -3.64 -6.32
CA TYR A 290 -44.76 -3.08 -7.68
C TYR A 290 -45.40 -4.00 -8.72
N ARG A 291 -45.24 -5.33 -8.61
CA ARG A 291 -45.81 -6.32 -9.53
C ARG A 291 -47.31 -6.61 -9.31
N GLY A 292 -47.87 -6.14 -8.18
CA GLY A 292 -49.27 -6.36 -7.80
C GLY A 292 -50.22 -5.20 -8.14
N ASN A 293 -49.70 -4.16 -8.80
CA ASN A 293 -50.45 -3.13 -9.52
C ASN A 293 -50.39 -3.42 -11.03
#